data_AF-A0A959Y5Q7-F1
#
_entry.id   AF-A0A959Y5Q7-F1
#
_cell.length_a   1.000
_cell.length_b   1.000
_cell.length_c   1.000
_cell.angle_alpha   90.00
_cell.angle_beta   90.00
_cell.angle_gamma   90.00
#
_symmetry.space_group_name_H-M   'P 1'
#
loop_
_entity.id
_entity.type
_entity.pdbx_description
1 polymer ?
#
loop_
_entity_poly.entity_id
_entity_poly.type
_entity_poly.pdbx_seq_one_letter_code
_entity_poly.pdbx_strand_id
1 'polypeptide(L)'
;PPFVPVPKETQKKAMKALAEHAFAPDAFRVGTSLYPYLQRQRRGYDHWRYNDDPYLHDRVIGAQRMMLVHLLHPNTLRRLVDASEYGNTYALAEMMTDLTDAIFAADRAGSVNTYRQNLQQAYVEMLAEVASGKRGHREHAQSMAVYELDRVRKGLALTSGDTGTKAHRTALKLKIDRALSTEG
;
A
#
# COMPACT_ATOMS: atom_id res chain seq x y z
N PRO A 1 -0.60 21.07 -27.94
CA PRO A 1 0.71 20.36 -27.95
C PRO A 1 0.47 18.85 -27.83
N PRO A 2 1.33 17.97 -28.40
CA PRO A 2 1.17 16.53 -28.27
C PRO A 2 1.30 16.09 -26.80
N PHE A 3 0.65 14.98 -26.43
CA PHE A 3 0.82 14.39 -25.11
C PHE A 3 2.24 13.82 -24.99
N VAL A 4 2.97 14.23 -23.95
CA VAL A 4 4.32 13.75 -23.66
C VAL A 4 4.28 13.06 -22.29
N PRO A 5 4.52 11.74 -22.23
CA PRO A 5 4.60 11.04 -20.95
C PRO A 5 5.73 11.58 -20.06
N VAL A 6 5.54 11.47 -18.76
CA VAL A 6 6.60 11.81 -17.79
C VAL A 6 7.77 10.84 -17.97
N PRO A 7 9.03 11.29 -17.97
CA PRO A 7 10.18 10.39 -18.10
C PRO A 7 10.18 9.29 -17.05
N LYS A 8 10.57 8.07 -17.43
CA LYS A 8 10.65 6.91 -16.52
C LYS A 8 11.48 7.20 -15.27
N GLU A 9 12.63 7.86 -15.43
CA GLU A 9 13.49 8.25 -14.31
C GLU A 9 12.75 9.09 -13.26
N THR A 10 11.93 10.04 -13.70
CA THR A 10 11.12 10.88 -12.80
C THR A 10 10.06 10.04 -12.08
N GLN A 11 9.42 9.10 -12.78
CA GLN A 11 8.41 8.20 -12.19
C GLN A 11 9.05 7.24 -11.17
N LYS A 12 10.21 6.64 -11.49
CA LYS A 12 10.98 5.79 -10.57
C LYS A 12 11.46 6.57 -9.35
N LYS A 13 11.92 7.81 -9.55
CA LYS A 13 12.31 8.70 -8.45
C LYS A 13 11.13 8.99 -7.52
N ALA A 14 9.94 9.22 -8.07
CA ALA A 14 8.73 9.42 -7.26
C ALA A 14 8.35 8.14 -6.48
N MET A 15 8.38 6.97 -7.12
CA MET A 15 8.12 5.70 -6.43
C MET A 15 9.14 5.43 -5.32
N LYS A 16 10.43 5.70 -5.57
CA LYS A 16 11.49 5.60 -4.57
C LYS A 16 11.24 6.53 -3.37
N ALA A 17 10.84 7.78 -3.61
CA ALA A 17 10.51 8.71 -2.53
C ALA A 17 9.33 8.21 -1.67
N LEU A 18 8.30 7.61 -2.28
CA LEU A 18 7.20 6.98 -1.54
C LEU A 18 7.69 5.78 -0.72
N ALA A 19 8.52 4.92 -1.33
CA ALA A 19 9.10 3.78 -0.65
C ALA A 19 9.90 4.20 0.60
N GLU A 20 10.73 5.23 0.49
CA GLU A 20 11.60 5.72 1.57
C GLU A 20 10.84 6.50 2.64
N HIS A 21 9.90 7.36 2.27
CA HIS A 21 9.32 8.35 3.19
C HIS A 21 7.88 8.07 3.62
N ALA A 22 7.17 7.20 2.91
CA ALA A 22 5.78 6.87 3.23
C ALA A 22 5.60 5.39 3.60
N PHE A 23 6.36 4.49 2.99
CA PHE A 23 6.14 3.06 3.15
C PHE A 23 7.20 2.36 3.99
N ALA A 24 8.43 2.88 4.11
CA ALA A 24 9.53 2.28 4.86
C ALA A 24 9.17 1.95 6.34
N PRO A 25 9.80 0.92 6.95
CA PRO A 25 9.49 0.52 8.33
C PRO A 25 9.74 1.64 9.35
N ASP A 26 10.59 2.59 9.01
CA ASP A 26 11.04 3.73 9.80
C ASP A 26 10.56 5.10 9.30
N ALA A 27 9.74 5.14 8.24
CA ALA A 27 9.20 6.38 7.64
C ALA A 27 8.57 7.34 8.67
N PHE A 28 7.97 6.79 9.73
CA PHE A 28 7.34 7.53 10.82
C PHE A 28 8.05 7.32 12.17
N ARG A 29 9.36 7.03 12.19
CA ARG A 29 10.13 6.96 13.45
C ARG A 29 10.70 8.30 13.88
N VAL A 30 11.02 9.19 12.93
CA VAL A 30 11.73 10.45 13.18
C VAL A 30 10.87 11.51 13.92
N GLY A 31 9.54 11.32 13.95
CA GLY A 31 8.60 12.20 14.64
C GLY A 31 8.19 11.77 16.05
N THR A 32 8.80 10.73 16.64
CA THR A 32 8.34 10.17 17.94
C THR A 32 8.32 11.16 19.08
N SER A 33 9.28 12.09 19.11
CA SER A 33 9.34 13.19 20.08
C SER A 33 8.27 14.25 19.86
N LEU A 34 7.69 14.34 18.66
CA LEU A 34 6.64 15.30 18.29
C LEU A 34 5.22 14.76 18.49
N TYR A 35 5.06 13.44 18.68
CA TYR A 35 3.75 12.79 18.82
C TYR A 35 2.92 13.27 20.02
N PRO A 36 3.50 13.55 21.19
CA PRO A 36 2.75 14.17 22.28
C PRO A 36 2.16 15.54 21.90
N TYR A 37 2.82 16.27 20.99
CA TYR A 37 2.40 17.60 20.53
C TYR A 37 1.36 17.55 19.39
N LEU A 38 1.09 16.36 18.83
CA LEU A 38 -0.01 16.14 17.88
C LEU A 38 -1.38 15.98 18.57
N GLN A 39 -1.39 15.89 19.91
CA GLN A 39 -2.62 15.88 20.69
C GLN A 39 -3.35 17.21 20.47
N ARG A 40 -4.64 17.13 20.16
CA ARG A 40 -5.47 18.31 19.98
C ARG A 40 -5.45 19.11 21.29
N GLN A 41 -5.12 20.40 21.22
CA GLN A 41 -5.19 21.27 22.41
C GLN A 41 -6.58 21.18 23.04
N ARG A 42 -6.61 20.96 24.35
CA ARG A 42 -7.86 20.93 25.14
C ARG A 42 -8.56 22.28 25.01
N ARG A 43 -9.80 22.30 24.50
CA ARG A 43 -10.69 23.46 24.57
C ARG A 43 -12.03 22.99 25.14
N GLY A 44 -12.38 23.44 26.35
CA GLY A 44 -13.70 23.21 26.96
C GLY A 44 -13.94 21.80 27.53
N TYR A 45 -15.22 21.50 27.80
CA TYR A 45 -15.72 20.31 28.51
C TYR A 45 -16.27 19.20 27.57
N ASP A 46 -15.67 18.98 26.39
CA ASP A 46 -16.18 18.06 25.35
C ASP A 46 -15.83 16.56 25.61
N HIS A 47 -15.78 16.13 26.88
CA HIS A 47 -15.13 14.87 27.28
C HIS A 47 -16.02 13.63 27.30
N TRP A 48 -17.29 13.70 26.89
CA TRP A 48 -18.21 12.56 27.06
C TRP A 48 -18.28 11.58 25.89
N ARG A 49 -17.52 11.78 24.79
CA ARG A 49 -17.65 10.90 23.59
C ARG A 49 -16.37 10.41 22.91
N TYR A 50 -15.17 10.90 23.24
CA TYR A 50 -13.96 10.55 22.48
C TYR A 50 -12.75 10.27 23.39
N ASN A 51 -12.05 9.17 23.11
CA ASN A 51 -10.74 8.89 23.69
C ASN A 51 -9.71 9.86 23.09
N ASP A 52 -8.98 10.57 23.95
CA ASP A 52 -8.13 11.75 23.65
C ASP A 52 -6.72 11.40 23.12
N ASP A 53 -6.51 10.16 22.72
CA ASP A 53 -5.25 9.67 22.15
C ASP A 53 -5.04 10.22 20.72
N PRO A 54 -3.83 10.70 20.37
CA PRO A 54 -3.51 11.00 18.99
C PRO A 54 -3.42 9.66 18.25
N TYR A 55 -4.53 9.18 17.67
CA TYR A 55 -4.60 7.92 16.91
C TYR A 55 -3.59 7.91 15.75
N LEU A 56 -2.33 7.66 16.06
CA LEU A 56 -1.21 7.90 15.17
C LEU A 56 -1.18 6.86 14.07
N HIS A 57 -1.51 5.61 14.41
CA HIS A 57 -1.78 4.56 13.44
C HIS A 57 -2.85 4.98 12.43
N ASP A 58 -3.95 5.59 12.88
CA ASP A 58 -5.03 6.04 12.00
C ASP A 58 -4.62 7.20 11.09
N ARG A 59 -3.82 8.14 11.60
CA ARG A 59 -3.27 9.24 10.80
C ARG A 59 -2.30 8.72 9.73
N VAL A 60 -1.37 7.84 10.13
CA VAL A 60 -0.37 7.25 9.23
C VAL A 60 -1.06 6.41 8.15
N ILE A 61 -1.93 5.48 8.54
CA ILE A 61 -2.64 4.64 7.57
C ILE A 61 -3.59 5.45 6.70
N GLY A 62 -4.19 6.52 7.23
CA GLY A 62 -5.01 7.45 6.46
C GLY A 62 -4.22 8.09 5.32
N ALA A 63 -3.04 8.63 5.61
CA ALA A 63 -2.16 9.21 4.60
C ALA A 63 -1.70 8.15 3.57
N GLN A 64 -1.25 6.98 4.04
CA GLN A 64 -0.82 5.89 3.17
C GLN A 64 -1.96 5.40 2.26
N ARG A 65 -3.18 5.25 2.78
CA ARG A 65 -4.36 4.88 1.99
C ARG A 65 -4.66 5.89 0.89
N MET A 66 -4.54 7.20 1.14
CA MET A 66 -4.73 8.21 0.09
C MET A 66 -3.73 8.04 -1.06
N MET A 67 -2.47 7.74 -0.74
CA MET A 67 -1.44 7.44 -1.75
C MET A 67 -1.79 6.17 -2.53
N LEU A 68 -2.17 5.09 -1.84
CA LEU A 68 -2.56 3.83 -2.48
C LEU A 68 -3.81 3.98 -3.36
N VAL A 69 -4.83 4.70 -2.89
CA VAL A 69 -6.04 4.99 -3.68
C VAL A 69 -5.69 5.70 -4.98
N HIS A 70 -4.76 6.66 -4.94
CA HIS A 70 -4.33 7.36 -6.14
C HIS A 70 -3.57 6.45 -7.12
N LEU A 71 -2.60 5.68 -6.60
CA LEU A 71 -1.75 4.80 -7.40
C LEU A 71 -2.53 3.64 -8.02
N LEU A 72 -3.46 3.05 -7.26
CA LEU A 72 -4.28 1.92 -7.68
C LEU A 72 -5.61 2.35 -8.31
N HIS A 73 -5.83 3.64 -8.56
CA HIS A 73 -7.07 4.12 -9.15
C HIS A 73 -7.26 3.55 -10.57
N PRO A 74 -8.48 3.14 -10.99
CA PRO A 74 -8.73 2.59 -12.32
C PRO A 74 -8.23 3.49 -13.46
N ASN A 75 -8.46 4.81 -13.33
CA ASN A 75 -7.95 5.79 -14.31
C ASN A 75 -6.43 5.87 -14.32
N THR A 76 -5.75 5.76 -13.17
CA THR A 76 -4.28 5.81 -13.10
C THR A 76 -3.68 4.59 -13.78
N LEU A 77 -4.20 3.39 -13.43
CA LEU A 77 -3.72 2.14 -14.02
C LEU A 77 -3.99 2.08 -15.52
N ARG A 78 -5.19 2.51 -15.98
CA ARG A 78 -5.50 2.62 -17.41
C ARG A 78 -4.57 3.60 -18.12
N ARG A 79 -4.29 4.76 -17.53
CA ARG A 79 -3.36 5.75 -18.11
C ARG A 79 -1.95 5.21 -18.26
N LEU A 80 -1.48 4.35 -17.34
CA LEU A 80 -0.16 3.72 -17.48
C LEU A 80 -0.10 2.74 -18.67
N VAL A 81 -1.21 2.02 -18.92
CA VAL A 81 -1.36 1.18 -20.10
C VAL A 81 -1.40 2.05 -21.36
N ASP A 82 -2.30 3.02 -21.44
CA ASP A 82 -2.43 3.87 -22.64
C ASP A 82 -1.15 4.67 -22.92
N ALA A 83 -0.44 5.10 -21.87
CA ALA A 83 0.77 5.88 -22.03
C ALA A 83 1.92 5.10 -22.69
N SER A 84 1.92 3.76 -22.67
CA SER A 84 2.95 3.00 -23.41
C SER A 84 2.87 3.24 -24.91
N GLU A 85 1.67 3.44 -25.45
CA GLU A 85 1.44 3.78 -26.85
C GLU A 85 1.97 5.18 -27.21
N TYR A 86 2.17 6.04 -26.21
CA TYR A 86 2.73 7.38 -26.37
C TYR A 86 4.20 7.47 -25.96
N GLY A 87 4.89 6.34 -25.79
CA GLY A 87 6.33 6.28 -25.47
C GLY A 87 6.68 6.25 -23.99
N ASN A 88 5.71 6.01 -23.09
CA ASN A 88 6.00 5.77 -21.68
C ASN A 88 6.71 4.41 -21.51
N THR A 89 7.85 4.42 -20.82
CA THR A 89 8.66 3.21 -20.58
C THR A 89 8.57 2.71 -19.15
N TYR A 90 7.82 3.38 -18.28
CA TYR A 90 7.47 2.86 -16.94
C TYR A 90 6.11 2.18 -17.00
N ALA A 91 6.12 0.90 -17.38
CA ALA A 91 4.91 0.14 -17.65
C ALA A 91 4.11 -0.18 -16.37
N LEU A 92 2.82 -0.47 -16.53
CA LEU A 92 1.93 -0.91 -15.45
C LEU A 92 2.55 -2.02 -14.58
N ALA A 93 3.13 -3.05 -15.22
CA ALA A 93 3.72 -4.19 -14.53
C ALA A 93 4.92 -3.79 -13.65
N GLU A 94 5.77 -2.89 -14.14
CA GLU A 94 6.91 -2.38 -13.38
C GLU A 94 6.45 -1.52 -12.21
N MET A 95 5.46 -0.63 -12.44
CA MET A 95 4.91 0.23 -11.40
C MET A 95 4.27 -0.57 -10.26
N MET A 96 3.43 -1.56 -10.59
CA MET A 96 2.81 -2.41 -9.58
C MET A 96 3.83 -3.29 -8.86
N THR A 97 4.86 -3.78 -9.56
CA THR A 97 5.97 -4.53 -8.95
C THR A 97 6.73 -3.68 -7.93
N ASP A 98 7.15 -2.48 -8.33
CA ASP A 98 7.89 -1.55 -7.47
C ASP A 98 7.05 -1.14 -6.24
N LEU A 99 5.74 -0.92 -6.42
CA LEU A 99 4.82 -0.59 -5.33
C LEU A 99 4.70 -1.74 -4.31
N THR A 100 4.52 -2.98 -4.78
CA THR A 100 4.49 -4.15 -3.90
C THR A 100 5.80 -4.31 -3.15
N ASP A 101 6.94 -4.16 -3.84
CA ASP A 101 8.26 -4.30 -3.22
C ASP A 101 8.51 -3.21 -2.17
N ALA A 102 8.09 -1.96 -2.43
CA ALA A 102 8.15 -0.88 -1.45
C ALA A 102 7.41 -1.22 -0.13
N ILE A 103 6.34 -2.00 -0.21
CA ILE A 103 5.48 -2.37 0.93
C ILE A 103 5.92 -3.67 1.61
N PHE A 104 6.48 -4.63 0.87
CA PHE A 104 6.76 -5.98 1.40
C PHE A 104 8.24 -6.36 1.48
N ALA A 105 9.13 -5.77 0.68
CA ALA A 105 10.50 -6.28 0.55
C ALA A 105 11.27 -6.25 1.88
N ALA A 106 11.12 -5.18 2.67
CA ALA A 106 11.78 -5.06 3.98
C ALA A 106 11.20 -6.00 5.06
N ASP A 107 10.02 -6.57 4.83
CA ASP A 107 9.25 -7.35 5.81
C ASP A 107 9.21 -8.86 5.46
N ARG A 108 10.05 -9.33 4.52
CA ARG A 108 10.07 -10.73 4.07
C ARG A 108 10.45 -11.70 5.19
N ALA A 109 11.30 -11.26 6.13
CA ALA A 109 11.72 -12.04 7.29
C ALA A 109 11.79 -11.16 8.54
N GLY A 110 11.69 -11.78 9.72
CA GLY A 110 11.66 -11.08 11.00
C GLY A 110 10.28 -10.55 11.36
N SER A 111 10.24 -9.76 12.44
CA SER A 111 9.02 -9.13 12.97
C SER A 111 8.60 -7.92 12.15
N VAL A 112 7.30 -7.81 11.87
CA VAL A 112 6.70 -6.68 11.16
C VAL A 112 6.03 -5.75 12.17
N ASN A 113 6.40 -4.47 12.17
CA ASN A 113 5.81 -3.51 13.10
C ASN A 113 4.35 -3.18 12.75
N THR A 114 3.58 -2.68 13.71
CA THR A 114 2.12 -2.48 13.57
C THR A 114 1.71 -1.44 12.50
N TYR A 115 2.55 -0.44 12.20
CA TYR A 115 2.30 0.47 11.09
C TYR A 115 2.39 -0.24 9.74
N ARG A 116 3.42 -1.08 9.59
CA ARG A 116 3.64 -1.90 8.39
C ARG A 116 2.56 -2.96 8.22
N GLN A 117 2.08 -3.56 9.32
CA GLN A 117 0.94 -4.48 9.29
C GLN A 117 -0.32 -3.80 8.72
N ASN A 118 -0.64 -2.58 9.18
CA ASN A 118 -1.76 -1.79 8.66
C ASN A 118 -1.61 -1.48 7.16
N LEU A 119 -0.43 -1.02 6.74
CA LEU A 119 -0.14 -0.70 5.35
C LEU A 119 -0.30 -1.94 4.44
N GLN A 120 0.31 -3.05 4.81
CA GLN A 120 0.24 -4.30 4.06
C GLN A 120 -1.20 -4.81 3.95
N GLN A 121 -1.98 -4.72 5.02
CA GLN A 121 -3.39 -5.10 4.99
C GLN A 121 -4.20 -4.21 4.05
N ALA A 122 -4.05 -2.88 4.15
CA ALA A 122 -4.75 -1.95 3.28
C ALA A 122 -4.39 -2.17 1.81
N TYR A 123 -3.12 -2.42 1.52
CA TYR A 123 -2.65 -2.71 0.17
C TYR A 123 -3.26 -4.00 -0.39
N VAL A 124 -3.24 -5.11 0.37
CA VAL A 124 -3.84 -6.38 -0.06
C VAL A 124 -5.35 -6.26 -0.29
N GLU A 125 -6.05 -5.50 0.56
CA GLU A 125 -7.47 -5.21 0.36
C GLU A 125 -7.72 -4.46 -0.95
N MET A 126 -6.93 -3.44 -1.24
CA MET A 126 -7.05 -2.67 -2.50
C MET A 126 -6.66 -3.49 -3.72
N LEU A 127 -5.60 -4.31 -3.65
CA LEU A 127 -5.27 -5.23 -4.74
C LEU A 127 -6.39 -6.24 -5.01
N ALA A 128 -7.04 -6.76 -3.97
CA ALA A 128 -8.19 -7.65 -4.14
C ALA A 128 -9.37 -6.92 -4.83
N GLU A 129 -9.59 -5.63 -4.54
CA GLU A 129 -10.56 -4.84 -5.28
C GLU A 129 -10.18 -4.67 -6.75
N VAL A 130 -8.91 -4.38 -7.04
CA VAL A 130 -8.39 -4.24 -8.41
C VAL A 130 -8.55 -5.57 -9.17
N ALA A 131 -8.16 -6.68 -8.58
CA ALA A 131 -8.27 -8.03 -9.14
C ALA A 131 -9.73 -8.34 -9.53
N SER A 132 -10.66 -8.10 -8.61
CA SER A 132 -12.09 -8.39 -8.83
C SER A 132 -12.79 -7.53 -9.89
N GLY A 133 -12.09 -6.60 -10.55
CA GLY A 133 -12.65 -5.70 -11.56
C GLY A 133 -13.62 -4.64 -11.00
N LYS A 134 -13.84 -4.61 -9.68
CA LYS A 134 -14.71 -3.62 -9.02
C LYS A 134 -14.28 -2.21 -9.37
N ARG A 135 -15.21 -1.25 -9.37
CA ARG A 135 -14.95 0.17 -9.63
C ARG A 135 -14.35 0.48 -11.03
N GLY A 136 -14.43 -0.45 -11.98
CA GLY A 136 -14.07 -0.22 -13.38
C GLY A 136 -12.60 -0.49 -13.72
N HIS A 137 -11.91 -1.32 -12.94
CA HIS A 137 -10.57 -1.80 -13.29
C HIS A 137 -10.62 -2.69 -14.52
N ARG A 138 -9.68 -2.49 -15.44
CA ARG A 138 -9.57 -3.23 -16.71
C ARG A 138 -8.75 -4.51 -16.55
N GLU A 139 -8.89 -5.42 -17.49
CA GLU A 139 -8.36 -6.78 -17.50
C GLU A 139 -6.84 -6.82 -17.28
N HIS A 140 -6.09 -5.88 -17.87
CA HIS A 140 -4.64 -5.77 -17.66
C HIS A 140 -4.28 -5.43 -16.20
N ALA A 141 -5.05 -4.53 -15.57
CA ALA A 141 -4.86 -4.17 -14.17
C ALA A 141 -5.30 -5.30 -13.23
N GLN A 142 -6.41 -5.97 -13.55
CA GLN A 142 -6.88 -7.15 -12.82
C GLN A 142 -5.81 -8.26 -12.84
N SER A 143 -5.29 -8.59 -14.03
CA SER A 143 -4.25 -9.61 -14.21
C SER A 143 -2.98 -9.29 -13.41
N MET A 144 -2.54 -8.03 -13.42
CA MET A 144 -1.41 -7.63 -12.60
C MET A 144 -1.71 -7.68 -11.10
N ALA A 145 -2.91 -7.30 -10.66
CA ALA A 145 -3.28 -7.41 -9.26
C ALA A 145 -3.31 -8.87 -8.78
N VAL A 146 -3.84 -9.80 -9.58
CA VAL A 146 -3.78 -11.25 -9.31
C VAL A 146 -2.33 -11.73 -9.20
N TYR A 147 -1.48 -11.31 -10.14
CA TYR A 147 -0.06 -11.65 -10.11
C TYR A 147 0.64 -11.15 -8.84
N GLU A 148 0.41 -9.88 -8.47
CA GLU A 148 1.00 -9.29 -7.26
C GLU A 148 0.48 -9.94 -5.97
N LEU A 149 -0.83 -10.26 -5.91
CA LEU A 149 -1.42 -11.01 -4.79
C LEU A 149 -0.76 -12.38 -4.62
N ASP A 150 -0.61 -13.15 -5.71
CA ASP A 150 0.06 -14.45 -5.65
C ASP A 150 1.54 -14.32 -5.28
N ARG A 151 2.24 -13.28 -5.78
CA ARG A 151 3.63 -13.00 -5.42
C ARG A 151 3.79 -12.70 -3.94
N VAL A 152 2.92 -11.85 -3.38
CA VAL A 152 2.87 -11.59 -1.94
C VAL A 152 2.61 -12.88 -1.18
N ARG A 153 1.58 -13.66 -1.58
CA ARG A 153 1.24 -14.95 -0.94
C ARG A 153 2.44 -15.88 -0.84
N LYS A 154 3.17 -16.06 -1.95
CA LYS A 154 4.37 -16.91 -2.03
C LYS A 154 5.54 -16.38 -1.19
N GLY A 155 5.63 -15.06 -1.01
CA GLY A 155 6.67 -14.41 -0.21
C GLY A 155 6.42 -14.37 1.30
N LEU A 156 5.23 -14.76 1.78
CA LEU A 156 4.91 -14.72 3.21
C LEU A 156 5.62 -15.83 4.01
N ALA A 157 6.65 -15.47 4.78
CA ALA A 157 7.30 -16.37 5.74
C ALA A 157 6.45 -16.54 7.01
N LEU A 158 5.43 -17.41 6.97
CA LEU A 158 4.40 -17.57 8.01
C LEU A 158 4.94 -17.86 9.42
N THR A 159 6.11 -18.50 9.52
CA THR A 159 6.71 -18.91 10.80
C THR A 159 7.76 -17.93 11.33
N SER A 160 8.11 -16.88 10.57
CA SER A 160 9.15 -15.92 10.93
C SER A 160 8.59 -14.76 11.76
N GLY A 161 9.41 -14.21 12.67
CA GLY A 161 9.05 -13.09 13.56
C GLY A 161 8.34 -13.52 14.85
N ASP A 162 7.83 -12.53 15.57
CA ASP A 162 7.03 -12.72 16.80
C ASP A 162 5.61 -13.25 16.54
N THR A 163 4.89 -13.57 17.61
CA THR A 163 3.51 -14.09 17.54
C THR A 163 2.57 -13.14 16.79
N GLY A 164 2.70 -11.82 16.97
CA GLY A 164 1.88 -10.84 16.27
C GLY A 164 2.12 -10.86 14.76
N THR A 165 3.38 -10.95 14.36
CA THR A 165 3.79 -11.08 12.95
C THR A 165 3.27 -12.37 12.32
N LYS A 166 3.38 -13.50 13.03
CA LYS A 166 2.84 -14.78 12.56
C LYS A 166 1.32 -14.72 12.37
N ALA A 167 0.60 -14.13 13.32
CA ALA A 167 -0.84 -13.93 13.23
C ALA A 167 -1.22 -13.03 12.04
N HIS A 168 -0.52 -11.90 11.87
CA HIS A 168 -0.69 -10.98 10.74
C HIS A 168 -0.46 -11.67 9.39
N ARG A 169 0.67 -12.36 9.21
CA ARG A 169 0.98 -13.09 7.97
C ARG A 169 -0.04 -14.18 7.67
N THR A 170 -0.52 -14.88 8.69
CA THR A 170 -1.60 -15.88 8.55
C THR A 170 -2.90 -15.23 8.06
N ALA A 171 -3.27 -14.08 8.63
CA ALA A 171 -4.44 -13.33 8.22
C ALA A 171 -4.32 -12.79 6.78
N LEU A 172 -3.15 -12.26 6.40
CA LEU A 172 -2.86 -11.84 5.02
C LEU A 172 -3.00 -12.99 4.04
N LYS A 173 -2.37 -14.15 4.33
CA LYS A 173 -2.47 -15.33 3.47
C LYS A 173 -3.93 -15.73 3.25
N LEU A 174 -4.72 -15.82 4.33
CA LEU A 174 -6.13 -16.19 4.23
C LEU A 174 -6.94 -15.18 3.40
N LYS A 175 -6.66 -13.88 3.54
CA LYS A 175 -7.31 -12.83 2.76
C LYS A 175 -6.97 -12.94 1.28
N ILE A 176 -5.70 -13.17 0.95
CA ILE A 176 -5.24 -13.35 -0.42
C ILE A 176 -5.86 -14.61 -1.03
N ASP A 177 -5.83 -15.74 -0.32
CA ASP A 177 -6.43 -16.99 -0.81
C ASP A 177 -7.92 -16.80 -1.13
N ARG A 178 -8.66 -16.09 -0.29
CA ARG A 178 -10.08 -15.78 -0.57
C ARG A 178 -10.25 -14.93 -1.82
N ALA A 179 -9.43 -13.89 -1.99
CA ALA A 179 -9.48 -13.03 -3.16
C ALA A 179 -9.19 -13.79 -4.46
N LEU A 180 -8.19 -14.69 -4.43
CA LEU A 180 -7.79 -15.50 -5.58
C LEU A 180 -8.79 -16.64 -5.89
N SER A 181 -9.50 -17.14 -4.89
CA SER A 181 -10.52 -18.19 -5.09
C SER A 181 -11.84 -17.68 -5.66
N THR A 182 -12.15 -16.38 -5.52
CA THR A 182 -13.40 -15.79 -6.04
C THR A 182 -13.37 -15.46 -7.54
N GLU A 183 -12.26 -15.72 -8.23
CA GLU A 183 -12.07 -15.45 -9.67
C GLU A 183 -11.99 -16.73 -10.54
N GLY A 184 -12.32 -17.89 -9.96
CA GLY A 184 -12.51 -19.16 -10.68
C GLY A 184 -13.94 -19.68 -10.55
#